data_AF-A0A1F2VFU9-F1
#
_entry.id   AF-A0A1F2VFU9-F1
#
_cell.length_a   1.000
_cell.length_b   1.000
_cell.length_c   1.000
_cell.angle_alpha   90.00
_cell.angle_beta   90.00
_cell.angle_gamma   90.00
#
_symmetry.space_group_name_H-M   'P 1'
#
loop_
_entity.id
_entity.type
_entity.pdbx_description
1 polymer ?
#
loop_
_entity_poly.entity_id
_entity_poly.type
_entity_poly.pdbx_seq_one_letter_code
_entity_poly.pdbx_strand_id
1 'polypeptide(L)' 'MRTTLDLPDTLVEDARDVLGFKSKTDTVVYALREVVRRGRVEGLKALFGKVHIDLDLDKTRGRTKARP' A
#
# COMPACT_ATOMS: atom_id res chain seq x y z
N MET A 1 -4.46 -17.42 -16.07
CA MET A 1 -3.52 -18.14 -16.95
C MET A 1 -2.65 -19.03 -16.07
N ARG A 2 -2.40 -20.28 -16.47
CA ARG A 2 -1.43 -21.16 -15.79
C ARG A 2 -0.06 -20.92 -16.41
N THR A 3 0.91 -20.58 -15.58
CA THR A 3 2.28 -20.25 -16.01
C THR A 3 3.25 -21.02 -15.13
N THR A 4 4.33 -21.55 -15.72
CA THR A 4 5.43 -22.18 -14.98
C THR A 4 6.50 -21.12 -14.76
N LEU A 5 6.88 -20.92 -13.50
CA LEU A 5 7.89 -19.95 -13.06
C LEU A 5 8.85 -20.67 -12.14
N ASP A 6 10.15 -20.40 -12.29
CA ASP A 6 11.16 -20.91 -11.37
C ASP A 6 11.38 -19.87 -10.26
N LEU A 7 11.08 -20.26 -9.01
CA LEU A 7 11.07 -19.36 -7.86
C LEU A 7 11.78 -20.03 -6.68
N PRO A 8 12.53 -19.28 -5.84
CA PRO A 8 13.14 -19.83 -4.64
C PRO A 8 12.06 -20.36 -3.68
N ASP A 9 12.08 -21.65 -3.40
CA ASP A 9 11.03 -22.31 -2.60
C ASP A 9 10.95 -21.76 -1.17
N THR A 10 12.12 -21.55 -0.56
CA THR A 10 12.23 -20.99 0.80
C THR A 10 11.54 -19.64 0.93
N LEU A 11 11.73 -18.75 -0.05
CA LEU A 11 11.11 -17.42 -0.05
C LEU A 11 9.58 -17.51 -0.18
N VAL A 12 9.08 -18.46 -0.97
CA VAL A 12 7.64 -18.65 -1.16
C VAL A 12 7.00 -19.23 0.11
N GLU A 13 7.66 -20.19 0.78
CA GLU A 13 7.16 -20.74 2.03
C GLU A 13 7.23 -19.73 3.19
N ASP A 14 8.32 -18.98 3.32
CA ASP A 14 8.41 -17.91 4.33
C ASP A 14 7.29 -16.87 4.14
N ALA A 15 7.03 -16.47 2.90
CA ALA A 15 5.94 -15.55 2.57
C ALA A 15 4.57 -16.15 2.88
N ARG A 16 4.37 -17.45 2.64
CA ARG A 16 3.13 -18.17 2.97
C ARG A 16 2.88 -18.19 4.47
N ASP A 17 3.90 -18.49 5.26
CA ASP A 17 3.81 -18.59 6.71
C ASP A 17 3.50 -17.23 7.33
N VAL A 18 4.19 -16.17 6.87
CA VAL A 18 3.95 -14.79 7.32
C VAL A 18 2.53 -14.31 6.95
N LEU A 19 2.03 -14.68 5.76
CA LEU A 19 0.71 -14.26 5.28
C LEU A 19 -0.42 -15.20 5.73
N GLY A 20 -0.10 -16.37 6.29
CA GLY A 20 -1.06 -17.40 6.68
C GLY A 20 -1.76 -18.09 5.49
N PHE A 21 -1.14 -18.11 4.31
CA PHE A 21 -1.76 -18.65 3.11
C PHE A 21 -1.49 -20.14 2.90
N LYS A 22 -2.57 -20.87 2.56
CA LYS A 22 -2.51 -22.31 2.29
C LYS A 22 -1.94 -22.65 0.92
N SER A 23 -1.85 -21.70 -0.01
CA SER A 23 -1.36 -21.98 -1.37
C SER A 23 -0.22 -21.04 -1.80
N LYS A 24 0.72 -21.60 -2.58
CA LYS A 24 1.80 -20.85 -3.25
C LYS A 24 1.22 -19.82 -4.22
N THR A 25 0.14 -20.18 -4.92
CA THR A 25 -0.54 -19.31 -5.87
C THR A 25 -1.10 -18.05 -5.19
N ASP A 26 -1.81 -18.19 -4.08
CA ASP A 26 -2.42 -17.04 -3.37
C ASP A 26 -1.34 -16.07 -2.88
N THR A 27 -0.21 -16.62 -2.43
CA THR A 27 0.96 -15.85 -1.98
C THR A 27 1.55 -15.02 -3.12
N VAL A 28 1.76 -15.63 -4.28
CA VAL A 28 2.29 -14.93 -5.46
C VAL A 28 1.29 -13.87 -5.94
N VAL A 29 0.00 -14.19 -5.99
CA VAL A 29 -1.05 -13.25 -6.41
C VAL A 29 -1.12 -12.05 -5.46
N TYR A 30 -1.08 -12.30 -4.15
CA TYR A 30 -1.08 -11.24 -3.15
C TYR A 30 0.17 -10.36 -3.25
N ALA A 31 1.35 -10.94 -3.37
CA ALA A 31 2.61 -10.21 -3.50
C ALA A 31 2.60 -9.28 -4.72
N LEU A 32 2.14 -9.76 -5.88
CA LEU A 32 2.04 -8.95 -7.09
C LEU A 32 1.02 -7.80 -6.93
N ARG A 33 -0.13 -8.06 -6.29
CA ARG A 33 -1.11 -7.02 -5.98
C ARG A 33 -0.53 -5.94 -5.07
N GLU A 34 0.23 -6.34 -4.06
CA GLU A 34 0.89 -5.39 -3.15
C GLU A 34 1.93 -4.53 -3.86
N VAL A 35 2.73 -5.09 -4.77
CA VAL A 35 3.68 -4.32 -5.59
C VAL A 35 2.96 -3.24 -6.40
N VAL A 36 1.87 -3.60 -7.08
CA VAL A 36 1.06 -2.63 -7.84
C VAL A 36 0.43 -1.58 -6.93
N ARG A 37 -0.11 -1.99 -5.77
CA ARG A 37 -0.71 -1.07 -4.81
C ARG A 37 0.30 -0.05 -4.29
N ARG A 38 1.51 -0.49 -3.94
CA ARG A 38 2.62 0.37 -3.50
C ARG A 38 3.00 1.38 -4.58
N GLY A 39 3.13 0.93 -5.84
CA GLY A 39 3.42 1.83 -6.97
C GLY A 39 2.36 2.92 -7.16
N ARG A 40 1.07 2.59 -7.01
CA ARG A 40 -0.02 3.58 -7.07
C ARG A 40 0.07 4.61 -5.95
N VAL A 41 0.34 4.16 -4.72
CA VAL A 41 0.53 5.05 -3.56
C VAL A 41 1.74 5.96 -3.76
N GLU A 42 2.84 5.45 -4.29
CA GLU A 42 4.02 6.24 -4.64
C GLU A 42 3.69 7.33 -5.66
N GLY A 43 2.92 6.98 -6.70
CA GLY A 43 2.43 7.94 -7.70
C GLY A 43 1.58 9.05 -7.08
N LEU A 44 0.68 8.71 -6.15
CA LEU A 44 -0.11 9.71 -5.42
C LEU A 44 0.76 10.61 -4.55
N LYS A 45 1.76 10.05 -3.84
CA LYS A 45 2.73 10.84 -3.07
C LYS A 45 3.52 11.78 -3.96
N ALA A 46 3.88 11.38 -5.18
CA ALA A 46 4.58 12.24 -6.13
C ALA A 46 3.74 13.43 -6.65
N LEU A 47 2.42 13.40 -6.43
CA LEU A 47 1.51 14.53 -6.69
C LEU A 47 1.38 15.46 -5.48
N PHE A 48 1.85 15.05 -4.30
CA PHE A 48 1.81 15.86 -3.08
C PHE A 48 2.65 17.12 -3.29
N GLY A 49 2.07 18.29 -3.01
CA GLY A 49 2.71 19.60 -3.22
C GLY A 49 2.61 20.17 -4.63
N LYS A 50 2.10 19.40 -5.63
CA LYS A 50 1.77 19.96 -6.96
C LYS A 50 0.43 20.68 -6.99
N VAL A 51 -0.46 20.33 -6.06
CA VAL A 51 -1.76 20.98 -5.90
C VAL A 51 -1.67 21.93 -4.72
N HIS A 52 -1.73 23.23 -5.00
CA HIS A 52 -1.82 24.24 -3.96
C HIS A 52 -3.25 24.24 -3.40
N ILE A 53 -3.42 23.65 -2.21
CA ILE A 53 -4.69 23.66 -1.51
C ILE A 53 -4.65 24.82 -0.51
N ASP A 54 -5.31 25.93 -0.86
CA ASP A 54 -5.45 27.09 0.03
C ASP A 54 -6.53 26.79 1.07
N LEU A 55 -6.14 26.11 2.15
CA LEU A 55 -7.04 25.68 3.21
C LEU A 55 -6.46 26.00 4.59
N ASP A 56 -7.22 26.80 5.35
CA ASP A 56 -6.98 27.06 6.76
C ASP A 56 -7.42 25.83 7.58
N LEU A 57 -6.45 24.97 7.90
CA LEU A 57 -6.68 23.74 8.65
C LEU A 57 -7.16 23.98 10.09
N ASP A 58 -6.84 25.14 10.68
CA ASP A 58 -7.27 25.46 12.05
C ASP A 58 -8.72 25.90 12.09
N LYS A 59 -9.17 26.67 11.09
CA LYS A 59 -10.60 27.01 10.91
C LYS A 59 -11.44 25.79 10.58
N THR A 60 -11.01 24.97 9.62
CA THR A 60 -11.79 23.80 9.17
C THR A 60 -11.91 22.71 10.23
N ARG A 61 -10.92 22.58 11.11
CA ARG A 61 -10.93 21.59 12.20
C ARG A 61 -11.52 22.12 13.50
N GLY A 62 -12.04 23.36 13.52
CA GLY A 62 -12.61 23.98 14.71
C GLY A 62 -11.61 24.15 15.85
N ARG A 63 -10.30 24.20 15.55
CA ARG A 63 -9.22 24.31 16.54
C ARG A 63 -9.02 25.74 17.04
N THR A 64 -9.78 26.69 16.51
CA THR A 64 -9.92 28.04 17.08
C THR A 64 -10.49 27.94 18.49
N LYS A 65 -9.54 27.86 19.44
CA LYS A 65 -9.61 27.95 20.90
C LYS A 65 -11.02 28.26 21.46
N ALA A 66 -11.51 27.33 22.28
CA ALA A 66 -12.38 27.70 23.38
C ALA A 66 -11.66 28.77 24.22
N ARG A 67 -12.34 29.90 24.38
CA ARG A 67 -11.94 31.16 25.01
C ARG A 67 -11.77 30.98 26.54
N PRO A 68 -11.45 32.09 27.24
CA PRO A 68 -10.21 32.39 27.96
C PRO A 68 -9.95 31.56 29.24
#